data_AF-A0A382FDF3-F1
#
_entry.id   AF-A0A382FDF3-F1
#
_cell.length_a   1.000
_cell.length_b   1.000
_cell.length_c   1.000
_cell.angle_alpha   90.00
_cell.angle_beta   90.00
_cell.angle_gamma   90.00
#
_symmetry.space_group_name_H-M   'P 1'
#
loop_
_entity.id
_entity.type
_entity.pdbx_description
1 polymer ?
#
loop_
_entity_poly.entity_id
_entity_poly.type
_entity_poly.pdbx_seq_one_letter_code
_entity_poly.pdbx_strand_id
1 'polypeptide(L)' 'VPQVRLIGADGEQVGIVPISEALQAAQDAKLDLVEIAPLATPVVCKIL' A
#
# COMPACT_ATOMS: atom_id res chain seq x y z
N VAL A 1 5.13 14.39 -0.52
CA VAL A 1 5.20 13.06 0.15
C VAL A 1 4.96 12.02 -0.94
N PRO A 2 5.77 10.95 -1.07
CA PRO A 2 5.57 9.96 -2.13
C PRO A 2 4.19 9.27 -1.98
N GLN A 3 3.52 9.09 -3.11
CA GLN A 3 2.21 8.44 -3.22
C GLN A 3 2.35 7.01 -3.76
N VAL A 4 1.50 6.11 -3.28
CA VAL A 4 1.44 4.71 -3.71
C VAL A 4 0.00 4.33 -4.05
N ARG A 5 -0.20 3.39 -4.97
CA ARG A 5 -1.48 2.71 -5.14
C ARG A 5 -1.54 1.54 -4.16
N LEU A 6 -2.48 1.58 -3.24
CA LEU A 6 -2.61 0.60 -2.14
C LEU A 6 -3.70 -0.43 -2.42
N ILE A 7 -3.37 -1.70 -2.18
CA ILE A 7 -4.29 -2.82 -2.12
C ILE A 7 -4.32 -3.35 -0.68
N GLY A 8 -5.52 -3.49 -0.10
CA GLY A 8 -5.75 -4.04 1.24
C GLY A 8 -5.42 -5.53 1.34
N ALA A 9 -5.38 -6.03 2.57
CA ALA A 9 -5.05 -7.43 2.86
C ALA A 9 -6.06 -8.44 2.29
N ASP A 10 -7.32 -8.04 2.20
CA ASP A 10 -8.42 -8.79 1.59
C ASP A 10 -8.51 -8.63 0.05
N GLY A 11 -7.64 -7.79 -0.54
CA GLY A 11 -7.66 -7.47 -1.96
C GLY A 11 -8.49 -6.24 -2.31
N GLU A 12 -9.00 -5.48 -1.34
CA GLU A 12 -9.68 -4.21 -1.59
C GLU A 12 -8.75 -3.19 -2.28
N GLN A 13 -9.27 -2.48 -3.29
CA GLN A 13 -8.55 -1.39 -3.95
C GLN A 13 -8.76 -0.09 -3.18
N VAL A 14 -7.88 0.20 -2.22
CA VAL A 14 -7.96 1.42 -1.37
C VAL A 14 -7.76 2.69 -2.19
N GLY A 15 -6.94 2.63 -3.25
CA GLY A 15 -6.69 3.76 -4.16
C GLY A 15 -5.29 4.35 -4.00
N ILE A 16 -5.12 5.62 -4.35
CA ILE A 16 -3.82 6.31 -4.25
C ILE A 16 -3.75 7.07 -2.94
N VAL A 17 -2.79 6.70 -2.09
CA VAL A 17 -2.61 7.27 -0.74
C VAL A 17 -1.15 7.68 -0.51
N PRO A 18 -0.86 8.55 0.47
CA PRO A 18 0.51 8.78 0.92
C PRO A 18 1.14 7.49 1.48
N ILE A 19 2.45 7.30 1.27
CA ILE A 19 3.14 6.11 1.79
C ILE A 19 3.02 5.97 3.32
N SER A 20 2.92 7.08 4.05
CA SER A 20 2.73 7.07 5.51
C SER A 20 1.40 6.45 5.93
N GLU A 21 0.34 6.68 5.15
CA GLU A 21 -0.98 6.09 5.40
C GLU A 21 -0.97 4.59 5.10
N ALA A 22 -0.32 4.18 4.02
CA ALA A 22 -0.14 2.77 3.69
C ALA A 22 0.67 2.01 4.76
N LEU A 23 1.73 2.62 5.29
CA LEU A 23 2.53 2.05 6.38
C LEU A 23 1.72 1.95 7.68
N GLN A 24 0.92 2.96 8.01
CA GLN A 24 0.05 2.93 9.18
C GLN A 24 -1.01 1.83 9.05
N ALA A 25 -1.66 1.72 7.89
CA ALA A 25 -2.67 0.68 7.63
C ALA A 25 -2.08 -0.74 7.76
N ALA A 26 -0.84 -0.96 7.29
CA ALA A 26 -0.16 -2.23 7.48
C ALA A 26 0.13 -2.52 8.97
N GLN A 27 0.60 -1.53 9.73
CA GLN A 27 0.82 -1.66 11.17
C GLN A 27 -0.48 -1.98 11.93
N ASP A 28 -1.57 -1.29 11.62
CA ASP A 28 -2.88 -1.48 12.24
C ASP A 28 -3.42 -2.90 11.95
N ALA A 29 -3.17 -3.40 10.74
CA ALA A 29 -3.49 -4.77 10.34
C ALA A 29 -2.51 -5.83 10.90
N LYS A 30 -1.39 -5.41 11.53
CA LYS A 30 -0.28 -6.27 11.96
C LYS A 30 0.30 -7.12 10.81
N LEU A 31 0.38 -6.53 9.63
CA LEU A 31 0.91 -7.11 8.41
C LEU A 31 2.03 -6.22 7.84
N ASP A 32 2.63 -6.64 6.74
CA ASP A 32 3.68 -5.89 6.07
C ASP A 32 3.12 -5.11 4.88
N LEU A 33 3.75 -3.96 4.59
CA LEU A 33 3.52 -3.25 3.33
C LEU A 33 4.54 -3.73 2.30
N VAL A 34 4.08 -4.44 1.29
CA VAL A 34 4.95 -5.02 0.26
C VAL A 34 4.73 -4.33 -1.08
N GLU A 35 5.81 -3.82 -1.68
CA GLU A 35 5.79 -3.34 -3.06
C GLU A 35 5.66 -4.53 -4.03
N ILE A 36 4.57 -4.59 -4.78
CA ILE A 36 4.31 -5.71 -5.72
C ILE A 36 4.51 -5.31 -7.19
N ALA A 37 4.50 -4.01 -7.49
CA ALA A 37 4.81 -3.48 -8.81
C ALA A 37 5.67 -2.20 -8.69
N PRO A 38 6.99 -2.34 -8.41
CA PRO A 38 7.89 -1.20 -8.18
C PRO A 38 8.13 -0.34 -9.43
N LEU A 39 7.84 -0.87 -10.62
CA LEU A 39 7.96 -0.14 -11.90
C LEU A 39 6.70 0.65 -12.27
N ALA A 40 5.61 0.53 -11.52
CA ALA A 40 4.38 1.26 -11.78
C ALA A 40 4.48 2.73 -11.34
N THR A 41 3.69 3.62 -11.95
CA THR A 41 3.56 5.01 -11.54
C THR A 41 2.09 5.34 -11.27
N PRO A 42 1.68 5.55 -10.00
CA PRO A 42 2.45 5.35 -8.77
C PRO A 42 2.77 3.86 -8.51
N VAL A 43 3.80 3.58 -7.69
CA VAL A 43 4.16 2.21 -7.26
C VAL A 43 2.96 1.54 -6.63
N VAL A 44 2.75 0.24 -6.93
CA VAL A 44 1.67 -0.54 -6.31
C VAL A 44 2.20 -1.28 -5.10
N CYS A 45 1.58 -1.01 -3.95
CA CYS A 45 1.84 -1.70 -2.69
C CYS A 45 0.61 -2.51 -2.27
N LYS A 46 0.84 -3.66 -1.63
CA LYS A 46 -0.20 -4.50 -1.05
C LYS A 46 0.14 -4.77 0.42
N ILE A 47 -0.88 -4.73 1.28
CA ILE A 47 -0.78 -5.19 2.67
C ILE A 47 -0.90 -6.72 2.65
N LEU A 48 0.08 -7.46 3.19
CA LEU A 48 0.05 -8.93 3.29
C LEU A 48 1.03 -9.49 4.33
#